data_AF-A0A7I9VIB0-F1
#
_entry.id   AF-A0A7I9VIB0-F1
#
_cell.length_a   1.000
_cell.length_b   1.000
_cell.length_c   1.000
_cell.angle_alpha   90.00
_cell.angle_beta   90.00
_cell.angle_gamma   90.00
#
_symmetry.space_group_name_H-M   'P 1'
#
loop_
_entity.id
_entity.type
_entity.pdbx_description
1 polymer ?
#
loop_
_entity_poly.entity_id
_entity_poly.type
_entity_poly.pdbx_seq_one_letter_code
_entity_poly.pdbx_strand_id
1 'polypeptide(L)' 'MGLRLPEVLIILVVLVLVFGANKIPQLGDALGKGIRNFKKASNEDDSIDVTPKGDAQQQGQLPQGAATGAARAASAEKKA' A
#
# COMPACT_ATOMS: atom_id res chain seq x y z
N MET A 1 -25.44 -31.24 3.96
CA MET A 1 -24.05 -31.63 3.63
C MET A 1 -23.31 -30.40 3.13
N GLY A 2 -22.90 -29.50 4.03
CA GLY A 2 -22.11 -28.32 3.68
C GLY A 2 -20.65 -28.59 3.99
N LEU A 3 -19.75 -28.19 3.10
CA LEU A 3 -18.31 -28.25 3.35
C LEU A 3 -18.01 -27.46 4.62
N ARG A 4 -17.52 -28.14 5.66
CA ARG A 4 -17.12 -27.43 6.87
C ARG A 4 -15.69 -26.90 6.65
N LEU A 5 -15.33 -25.91 7.46
CA LEU A 5 -14.02 -25.26 7.39
C LEU A 5 -12.86 -26.26 7.42
N PRO A 6 -12.86 -27.32 8.27
CA PRO A 6 -11.79 -28.31 8.30
C PRO A 6 -11.55 -29.03 6.96
N GLU A 7 -12.62 -29.43 6.26
CA GLU A 7 -12.51 -30.14 4.98
C GLU A 7 -11.93 -29.24 3.90
N VAL A 8 -12.35 -27.97 3.86
CA VAL A 8 -11.78 -26.97 2.94
C VAL A 8 -10.29 -26.73 3.25
N LEU A 9 -9.92 -26.71 4.53
CA LEU A 9 -8.54 -26.49 4.97
C LEU A 9 -7.63 -27.66 4.57
N ILE A 10 -8.10 -28.90 4.69
CA ILE A 10 -7.37 -30.09 4.23
C ILE A 10 -7.10 -30.01 2.72
N ILE A 11 -8.11 -29.68 1.93
CA ILE A 11 -7.95 -29.55 0.47
C ILE A 11 -6.96 -28.43 0.12
N LEU A 12 -7.04 -27.30 0.84
CA LEU A 12 -6.12 -26.18 0.65
C LEU A 12 -4.67 -26.57 0.94
N VAL A 13 -4.41 -27.36 1.99
CA VAL A 13 -3.07 -27.87 2.31
C VAL A 13 -2.55 -28.77 1.20
N VAL A 14 -3.38 -29.69 0.69
CA VAL A 14 -2.98 -30.56 -0.44
C VAL A 14 -2.66 -29.74 -1.69
N LEU A 15 -3.45 -28.72 -2.02
CA LEU A 15 -3.18 -27.82 -3.13
C LEU A 15 -1.85 -27.07 -2.95
N VAL A 16 -1.55 -26.60 -1.74
CA VAL A 16 -0.28 -25.95 -1.41
C VAL A 16 0.90 -26.91 -1.52
N LEU A 17 0.73 -28.20 -1.22
CA LEU A 17 1.79 -29.19 -1.40
C LEU A 17 2.06 -29.49 -2.88
N VAL A 18 1.02 -29.56 -3.72
CA VAL A 18 1.15 -29.84 -5.16
C VAL A 18 1.68 -28.62 -5.92
N PHE A 19 1.09 -27.45 -5.70
CA PHE A 19 1.44 -26.22 -6.40
C PHE A 19 2.57 -25.44 -5.72
N GLY A 20 2.86 -25.72 -4.44
CA GLY A 20 3.82 -24.98 -3.63
C GLY A 20 3.22 -23.72 -2.99
N ALA A 21 3.69 -23.38 -1.78
CA ALA A 21 3.24 -22.20 -1.03
C ALA A 21 3.47 -20.86 -1.74
N ASN A 22 4.37 -20.83 -2.73
CA ASN A 22 4.71 -19.62 -3.48
C ASN A 22 3.76 -19.35 -4.67
N LYS A 23 3.04 -20.36 -5.20
CA LYS A 23 2.22 -20.19 -6.41
C LYS A 23 0.83 -19.65 -6.15
N ILE A 24 0.21 -20.03 -5.03
CA ILE A 24 -1.10 -19.51 -4.59
C ILE A 24 -1.08 -17.99 -4.38
N PRO A 25 -0.15 -17.39 -3.60
CA PRO A 25 -0.11 -15.94 -3.41
C PRO A 25 0.24 -15.21 -4.71
N GLN A 26 1.14 -15.76 -5.53
CA GLN A 26 1.49 -15.16 -6.83
C GLN A 26 0.29 -15.08 -7.78
N LEU A 27 -0.54 -16.13 -7.82
CA LEU A 27 -1.78 -16.14 -8.60
C LEU A 27 -2.84 -15.20 -7.99
N GLY A 28 -2.96 -15.19 -6.66
CA GLY A 28 -3.83 -14.29 -5.91
C GLY A 28 -3.49 -12.82 -6.14
N ASP A 29 -2.21 -12.46 -6.20
CA ASP A 29 -1.75 -11.10 -6.49
C ASP A 29 -2.13 -10.66 -7.91
N ALA A 30 -1.96 -11.54 -8.90
CA ALA A 30 -2.33 -11.26 -10.29
C ALA A 30 -3.85 -11.09 -10.45
N LEU A 31 -4.63 -12.01 -9.87
CA LEU A 31 -6.10 -11.95 -9.85
C LEU A 31 -6.59 -10.74 -9.06
N GLY A 32 -5.99 -10.44 -7.91
CA GLY A 32 -6.35 -9.32 -7.05
C GLY A 32 -6.13 -7.98 -7.74
N LYS A 33 -5.01 -7.81 -8.45
CA LYS A 33 -4.76 -6.63 -9.30
C LYS A 33 -5.78 -6.54 -10.43
N GLY A 34 -6.08 -7.65 -11.12
CA GLY A 34 -7.10 -7.70 -12.17
C GLY A 34 -8.48 -7.27 -11.65
N ILE A 35 -8.93 -7.83 -10.53
CA ILE A 35 -10.22 -7.50 -9.90
C ILE A 35 -10.22 -6.05 -9.40
N ARG A 36 -9.12 -5.56 -8.82
CA ARG A 36 -8.99 -4.15 -8.36
C ARG A 36 -9.13 -3.17 -9.53
N ASN A 37 -8.43 -3.43 -10.63
CA ASN A 37 -8.48 -2.61 -11.84
C ASN A 37 -9.84 -2.69 -12.52
N PHE A 38 -10.44 -3.89 -12.59
CA PHE A 38 -11.79 -4.09 -13.09
C PHE A 38 -12.80 -3.29 -12.26
N LYS A 39 -12.73 -3.40 -10.93
CA LYS A 39 -13.59 -2.64 -10.02
C LYS A 39 -13.37 -1.14 -10.16
N LYS A 40 -12.14 -0.67 -10.34
CA LYS A 40 -11.84 0.76 -10.56
C LYS A 40 -12.49 1.24 -11.86
N ALA A 41 -12.26 0.55 -12.97
CA ALA A 41 -12.85 0.89 -14.26
C ALA A 41 -14.39 0.87 -14.22
N SER A 42 -15.00 -0.15 -13.60
CA SER A 42 -16.46 -0.25 -13.46
C SER A 42 -17.07 0.77 -12.49
N ASN A 43 -16.28 1.45 -11.64
CA ASN A 43 -16.78 2.52 -10.77
C ASN A 43 -16.39 3.93 -11.28
N GLU A 44 -15.49 4.03 -12.26
CA GLU A 44 -15.03 5.34 -12.79
C GLU A 44 -15.97 5.93 -13.85
N ASP A 45 -16.93 5.16 -14.37
CA ASP A 45 -17.97 5.64 -15.30
C ASP A 45 -18.95 6.65 -14.65
N ASP A 46 -18.96 6.79 -13.31
CA ASP A 46 -19.85 7.74 -12.59
C ASP A 46 -19.13 8.99 -12.03
N SER A 47 -17.82 9.15 -12.23
CA SER A 47 -17.12 10.33 -11.71
C SER A 47 -15.92 10.74 -12.57
N ILE A 48 -16.17 11.66 -13.51
CA ILE A 48 -15.14 12.56 -14.04
C ILE A 48 -14.73 13.50 -12.89
N ASP A 49 -13.79 13.07 -12.05
CA ASP A 49 -13.12 13.92 -11.07
C ASP A 49 -11.98 14.68 -11.78
N VAL A 50 -12.29 15.88 -12.26
CA VAL A 50 -11.29 16.84 -12.76
C VAL A 50 -10.58 17.50 -11.56
N THR A 51 -9.92 16.70 -10.74
CA THR A 51 -9.02 17.19 -9.69
C THR A 51 -7.64 16.60 -9.93
N PRO A 52 -6.63 17.40 -10.35
CA PRO A 52 -5.26 16.91 -10.39
C PRO A 52 -4.82 16.67 -8.95
N LYS A 53 -4.89 15.42 -8.49
CA LYS A 53 -4.20 15.00 -7.27
C LYS A 53 -2.71 15.05 -7.55
N GLY A 54 -2.13 16.21 -7.23
CA GLY A 54 -0.71 16.43 -7.17
C GLY A 54 -0.02 15.32 -6.39
N ASP A 55 1.12 14.92 -6.92
CA ASP A 55 2.00 13.87 -6.46
C ASP A 55 2.56 14.21 -5.08
N ALA A 56 1.77 13.97 -4.04
CA ALA A 56 2.17 14.08 -2.64
C ALA A 56 2.19 12.69 -1.99
N GLN A 57 3.16 11.86 -2.40
CA GLN A 57 3.81 10.82 -1.56
C GLN A 57 5.28 10.73 -2.00
N GLN A 58 6.11 11.66 -1.57
CA GLN A 58 6.94 11.52 -0.36
C GLN A 58 7.79 10.25 -0.39
N GLN A 59 8.80 10.28 -1.27
CA GLN A 59 10.04 9.54 -1.13
C GLN A 59 10.65 9.86 0.24
N GLY A 60 10.57 8.90 1.16
CA GLY A 60 11.43 8.84 2.32
C GLY A 60 12.84 8.48 1.87
N GLN A 61 13.66 9.48 1.58
CA GLN A 61 15.12 9.38 1.53
C GLN A 61 15.68 10.81 1.58
N LEU A 62 16.01 11.27 2.78
CA LEU A 62 16.84 12.46 2.97
C LEU A 62 18.29 12.00 3.14
N PRO A 63 19.16 12.14 2.12
CA PRO A 63 20.58 12.09 2.33
C PRO A 63 21.03 13.39 3.02
N GLN A 64 21.60 13.20 4.20
CA GLN A 64 22.77 13.89 4.77
C GLN A 64 22.94 15.40 4.56
N GLY A 65 23.03 16.08 5.72
CA GLY A 65 24.21 16.88 6.03
C GLY A 65 24.43 18.14 5.19
N ALA A 66 23.77 19.23 5.57
CA ALA A 66 24.30 20.58 5.38
C ALA A 66 23.60 21.55 6.35
N ALA A 67 24.38 22.46 6.92
CA ALA A 67 23.97 23.61 7.74
C ALA A 67 23.67 23.35 9.23
N THR A 68 24.71 22.90 9.93
CA THR A 68 25.22 23.64 11.09
C THR A 68 25.18 25.16 10.85
N GLY A 69 24.71 25.92 11.84
CA GLY A 69 25.06 27.33 12.02
C GLY A 69 23.92 28.32 11.74
N ALA A 70 23.86 29.37 12.58
CA ALA A 70 23.00 30.56 12.46
C ALA A 70 21.52 30.42 12.91
N ALA A 71 21.28 30.37 14.23
CA ALA A 71 20.06 30.95 14.85
C ALA A 71 20.06 30.93 16.40
N ARG A 72 21.09 30.37 17.07
CA ARG A 72 21.34 30.63 18.50
C ARG A 72 22.08 31.97 18.66
N ALA A 73 21.38 33.10 18.54
CA ALA A 73 21.79 34.43 19.05
C ALA A 73 20.83 35.52 18.53
N ALA A 74 19.65 35.70 19.14
CA ALA A 74 18.88 36.96 19.13
C ALA A 74 17.51 36.77 19.81
N SER A 75 17.48 36.68 21.15
CA SER A 75 16.31 37.03 21.98
C SER A 75 16.75 37.07 23.45
N ALA A 76 17.75 37.89 23.71
CA ALA A 76 17.83 38.65 24.94
C ALA A 76 17.21 40.02 24.63
N GLU A 77 16.60 40.66 25.63
CA GLU A 77 15.93 41.97 25.57
C GLU A 77 14.41 41.91 25.33
N LYS A 78 13.64 41.74 26.43
CA LYS A 78 12.54 42.65 26.85
C LYS A 78 11.96 42.21 28.20
N LYS A 79 12.58 42.65 29.30
CA LYS A 79 11.94 42.72 30.63
C LYS A 79 12.60 43.82 31.46
N ALA A 80 12.11 45.04 31.29
CA ALA A 80 12.17 46.15 32.24
C ALA A 80 11.12 47.17 31.81
#